data_AF-A0A428HV38-F1
#
_entry.id   AF-A0A428HV38-F1
#
_cell.length_a   1.000
_cell.length_b   1.000
_cell.length_c   1.000
_cell.angle_alpha   90.00
_cell.angle_beta   90.00
_cell.angle_gamma   90.00
#
_symmetry.space_group_name_H-M   'P 1'
#
loop_
_entity.id
_entity.type
_entity.pdbx_description
1 polymer ?
#
loop_
_entity_poly.entity_id
_entity_poly.type
_entity_poly.pdbx_seq_one_letter_code
_entity_poly.pdbx_strand_id
1 'polypeptide(L)'
;MGDIFSLQGLSHGGTMMFEKMIEDLKSKILEAVERYLKSHEKAPQKRLDLISKVELKEELGIGDKTLTKWEGAGLPQYIPPIEDTRKAYYKVSDVLKFLGVDDGKD
;
A
#
# COMPACT_ATOMS: atom_id res chain seq x y z
N MET A 1 40.79 -7.03 -52.53
CA MET A 1 39.61 -7.81 -52.11
C MET A 1 39.75 -8.08 -50.62
N GLY A 2 39.41 -7.07 -49.83
CA GLY A 2 39.47 -7.00 -48.38
C GLY A 2 38.57 -5.83 -48.00
N ASP A 3 37.99 -5.81 -46.80
CA ASP A 3 37.16 -4.71 -46.27
C ASP A 3 35.62 -4.86 -46.37
N ILE A 4 35.10 -6.08 -46.48
CA ILE A 4 33.66 -6.36 -46.18
C ILE A 4 33.48 -7.12 -44.86
N PHE A 5 34.40 -8.05 -44.54
CA PHE A 5 34.31 -8.85 -43.30
C PHE A 5 34.51 -8.03 -42.01
N SER A 6 35.24 -6.92 -42.06
CA SER A 6 35.49 -6.05 -40.90
C SER A 6 34.24 -5.26 -40.46
N LEU A 7 33.29 -5.00 -41.36
CA LEU A 7 32.08 -4.23 -41.07
C LEU A 7 31.00 -5.07 -40.36
N GLN A 8 30.92 -6.38 -40.64
CA GLN A 8 29.98 -7.28 -39.98
C GLN A 8 30.31 -7.50 -38.49
N GLY A 9 31.60 -7.60 -38.14
CA GLY A 9 32.03 -7.72 -36.74
C GLY A 9 31.75 -6.47 -35.89
N LEU A 10 31.85 -5.27 -36.49
CA LEU A 10 31.54 -4.01 -35.82
C LEU A 10 30.03 -3.85 -35.58
N SER A 11 29.19 -4.25 -36.55
CA SER A 11 27.73 -4.26 -36.41
C SER A 11 27.26 -5.27 -35.35
N HIS A 12 27.85 -6.46 -35.34
CA HIS A 12 27.51 -7.50 -34.35
C HIS A 12 27.92 -7.10 -32.93
N GLY A 13 29.07 -6.43 -32.76
CA GLY A 13 29.48 -5.85 -31.49
C GLY A 13 28.51 -4.79 -30.96
N GLY A 14 27.99 -3.93 -31.84
CA GLY A 14 26.95 -2.95 -31.49
C GLY A 14 25.64 -3.60 -31.05
N THR A 15 25.18 -4.64 -31.76
CA THR A 15 23.98 -5.41 -31.38
C THR A 15 24.14 -6.09 -30.02
N MET A 16 25.28 -6.75 -29.78
CA MET A 16 25.57 -7.39 -28.47
C MET A 16 25.64 -6.37 -27.32
N MET A 17 26.19 -5.18 -27.55
CA MET A 17 26.19 -4.12 -26.53
C MET A 17 24.77 -3.63 -26.22
N PHE A 18 23.92 -3.51 -27.24
CA PHE A 18 22.54 -3.08 -27.07
C PHE A 18 21.70 -4.14 -26.33
N GLU A 19 21.86 -5.41 -26.67
CA GLU A 19 21.21 -6.53 -25.97
C GLU A 19 21.61 -6.58 -24.49
N LYS A 20 22.92 -6.46 -24.21
CA LYS A 20 23.43 -6.39 -22.84
C LYS A 20 22.85 -5.20 -22.06
N MET A 21 22.72 -4.04 -22.70
CA MET A 21 22.12 -2.86 -22.07
C MET A 21 20.64 -3.09 -21.72
N ILE A 22 19.89 -3.77 -22.60
CA ILE A 22 18.49 -4.14 -22.34
C ILE A 22 18.41 -5.11 -21.16
N GLU A 23 19.31 -6.08 -21.09
CA GLU A 23 19.34 -7.09 -20.03
C GLU A 23 19.67 -6.48 -18.67
N ASP A 24 20.67 -5.59 -18.63
CA ASP A 24 21.01 -4.79 -17.45
C ASP A 24 19.84 -3.91 -17.00
N LEU A 25 19.13 -3.29 -17.95
CA LEU A 25 17.96 -2.45 -17.63
C LEU A 25 16.82 -3.29 -17.04
N LYS A 26 16.54 -4.47 -17.62
CA LYS A 26 15.53 -5.41 -17.09
C LYS A 26 15.87 -5.81 -15.65
N SER A 27 17.12 -6.17 -15.38
CA SER A 27 17.57 -6.54 -14.03
C SER A 27 17.38 -5.39 -13.04
N LYS A 28 17.78 -4.18 -13.41
CA LYS A 28 17.63 -2.98 -12.56
C LYS A 28 16.18 -2.65 -12.24
N ILE A 29 15.28 -2.79 -13.22
CA ILE A 29 13.84 -2.58 -13.02
C ILE A 29 13.29 -3.63 -12.05
N LEU A 30 13.63 -4.90 -12.24
CA LEU A 30 13.16 -5.98 -11.36
C LEU A 30 13.65 -5.77 -9.92
N GLU A 31 14.93 -5.41 -9.75
CA GLU A 31 15.48 -5.06 -8.43
C GLU A 31 14.74 -3.88 -7.77
N ALA A 32 14.41 -2.84 -8.54
CA ALA A 32 13.69 -1.68 -8.02
C ALA A 32 12.28 -2.07 -7.54
N VAL A 33 11.57 -2.89 -8.33
CA VAL A 33 10.24 -3.43 -7.97
C VAL A 33 10.34 -4.31 -6.73
N GLU A 34 11.31 -5.21 -6.64
CA GLU A 34 11.50 -6.06 -5.46
C GLU A 34 11.79 -5.24 -4.20
N ARG A 35 12.64 -4.21 -4.29
CA ARG A 35 12.94 -3.31 -3.16
C ARG A 35 11.69 -2.57 -2.70
N TYR A 36 10.86 -2.12 -3.64
CA TYR A 36 9.59 -1.48 -3.36
C TYR A 36 8.61 -2.45 -2.68
N LEU A 37 8.45 -3.67 -3.19
CA LEU A 37 7.58 -4.67 -2.57
C LEU A 37 8.07 -5.05 -1.17
N LYS A 38 9.37 -5.32 -0.99
CA LYS A 38 9.96 -5.64 0.33
C LYS A 38 9.84 -4.50 1.35
N SER A 39 9.78 -3.24 0.91
CA SER A 39 9.55 -2.11 1.81
C SER A 39 8.07 -1.91 2.13
N HIS A 40 7.19 -2.22 1.20
CA HIS A 40 5.74 -1.97 1.31
C HIS A 40 4.93 -3.16 1.86
N GLU A 41 5.40 -4.41 1.72
CA GLU A 41 4.83 -5.61 2.36
C GLU A 41 5.05 -5.63 3.88
N LYS A 42 5.92 -4.77 4.42
CA LYS A 42 6.16 -4.66 5.87
C LYS A 42 5.07 -3.95 6.63
N ALA A 43 4.21 -3.17 5.97
CA ALA A 43 2.97 -2.75 6.60
C ALA A 43 2.04 -3.97 6.55
N PRO A 44 1.80 -4.68 7.66
CA PRO A 44 0.86 -5.80 7.64
C PRO A 44 -0.44 -5.25 7.07
N GLN A 45 -0.92 -5.83 5.96
CA GLN A 45 -2.28 -5.58 5.50
C GLN A 45 -3.15 -5.73 6.75
N LYS A 46 -3.77 -4.65 7.22
CA LYS A 46 -4.55 -4.65 8.46
C LYS A 46 -5.75 -5.57 8.20
N ARG A 47 -5.59 -6.88 8.39
CA ARG A 47 -6.58 -7.91 8.01
C ARG A 47 -7.96 -7.70 8.64
N LEU A 48 -8.00 -6.90 9.70
CA LEU A 48 -9.19 -6.64 10.50
C LEU A 48 -9.90 -5.33 10.10
N ASP A 49 -9.29 -4.51 9.23
CA ASP A 49 -9.79 -3.18 8.85
C ASP A 49 -10.20 -2.31 10.06
N LEU A 50 -9.42 -2.45 11.14
CA LEU A 50 -9.61 -1.71 12.38
C LEU A 50 -8.68 -0.49 12.43
N ILE A 51 -9.25 0.61 12.88
CA ILE A 51 -8.55 1.86 13.18
C ILE A 51 -8.68 2.18 14.67
N SER A 52 -7.61 2.63 15.30
CA SER A 52 -7.67 3.06 16.70
C SER A 52 -8.37 4.41 16.84
N LYS A 53 -8.80 4.74 18.05
CA LYS A 53 -9.38 6.06 18.36
C LYS A 53 -8.48 7.24 17.97
N VAL A 54 -7.16 7.08 18.13
CA VAL A 54 -6.18 8.13 17.82
C VAL A 54 -6.08 8.30 16.31
N GLU A 55 -5.84 7.21 15.58
CA GLU A 55 -5.75 7.24 14.11
C GLU A 55 -7.03 7.79 13.47
N LEU A 56 -8.21 7.36 13.94
CA LEU A 56 -9.50 7.83 13.40
C LEU A 56 -9.69 9.34 13.57
N LYS A 57 -9.30 9.87 14.73
CA LYS A 57 -9.35 11.30 15.01
C LYS A 57 -8.40 12.09 14.13
N GLU A 58 -7.18 11.59 13.94
CA GLU A 58 -6.16 12.22 13.12
C GLU A 58 -6.57 12.23 11.64
N GLU A 59 -7.07 11.11 11.13
CA GLU A 59 -7.48 10.96 9.74
C GLU A 59 -8.71 11.83 9.39
N LEU A 60 -9.70 11.91 10.28
CA LEU A 60 -10.90 12.73 10.08
C LEU A 60 -10.76 14.18 10.58
N GLY A 61 -9.65 14.53 11.23
CA GLY A 61 -9.44 15.85 11.83
C GLY A 61 -10.46 16.21 12.93
N ILE A 62 -10.94 15.23 13.70
CA ILE A 62 -11.98 15.42 14.73
C ILE A 62 -11.43 15.36 16.15
N GLY A 63 -12.05 16.12 17.06
CA GLY A 63 -11.73 16.08 18.49
C GLY A 63 -12.50 15.01 19.26
N ASP A 64 -12.05 14.72 20.50
CA ASP A 64 -12.66 13.70 21.36
C ASP A 64 -14.16 13.91 21.60
N LYS A 65 -14.59 15.17 21.77
CA LYS A 65 -16.01 15.52 21.98
C LYS A 65 -16.88 15.11 20.79
N THR A 66 -16.36 15.22 19.57
CA THR A 66 -17.09 14.84 18.35
C THR A 66 -17.22 13.32 18.29
N LEU A 67 -16.11 12.60 18.50
CA LEU A 67 -16.13 11.15 18.46
C LEU A 67 -17.02 10.56 19.56
N THR A 68 -17.02 11.11 20.78
CA THR A 68 -17.95 10.70 21.85
C THR A 68 -19.42 10.96 21.50
N LYS A 69 -19.73 12.02 20.77
CA LYS A 69 -21.10 12.23 20.25
C LYS A 69 -21.48 11.16 19.23
N TRP A 70 -20.54 10.74 18.37
CA TRP A 70 -20.79 9.70 17.38
C TRP A 70 -21.00 8.34 18.04
N GLU A 71 -20.17 7.99 19.01
CA GLU A 71 -20.33 6.81 19.86
C GLU A 71 -21.74 6.78 20.50
N GLY A 72 -22.19 7.90 21.07
CA GLY A 72 -23.54 8.02 21.65
C GLY A 72 -24.67 8.04 20.61
N ALA A 73 -24.38 8.40 19.36
CA ALA A 73 -25.32 8.39 18.25
C ALA A 73 -25.37 7.04 17.52
N GLY A 74 -24.60 6.04 17.96
CA GLY A 74 -24.67 4.67 17.43
C GLY A 74 -23.45 4.19 16.66
N LEU A 75 -22.34 4.93 16.64
CA LEU A 75 -21.09 4.42 16.07
C LEU A 75 -20.54 3.25 16.91
N PRO A 76 -20.38 2.03 16.34
CA PRO A 76 -19.93 0.87 17.10
C PRO A 76 -18.49 1.00 17.60
N GLN A 77 -18.26 0.60 18.85
CA GLN A 77 -16.92 0.46 19.44
C GLN A 77 -16.56 -1.02 19.59
N TYR A 78 -15.36 -1.39 19.13
CA TYR A 78 -14.80 -2.72 19.27
C TYR A 78 -13.72 -2.72 20.34
N ILE A 79 -14.01 -3.37 21.47
CA ILE A 79 -13.09 -3.48 22.61
C ILE A 79 -12.64 -4.94 22.71
N PRO A 80 -11.33 -5.25 22.75
CA PRO A 80 -10.85 -6.61 22.93
C PRO A 80 -11.40 -7.21 24.23
N PRO A 81 -11.80 -8.50 24.24
CA PRO A 81 -12.31 -9.20 25.42
C PRO A 81 -11.17 -9.61 26.37
N ILE A 82 -10.22 -8.72 26.60
CA ILE A 82 -9.09 -8.91 27.51
C ILE A 82 -9.26 -7.89 28.63
N GLU A 83 -9.29 -8.37 29.87
CA GLU A 83 -9.66 -7.57 31.07
C GLU A 83 -8.83 -6.29 31.24
N ASP A 84 -7.61 -6.24 30.70
CA ASP A 84 -6.65 -5.15 30.96
C ASP A 84 -6.53 -4.12 29.82
N THR A 85 -7.30 -4.26 28.72
CA THR A 85 -7.25 -3.29 27.61
C THR A 85 -8.59 -2.61 27.36
N ARG A 86 -8.77 -1.40 27.90
CA ARG A 86 -9.89 -0.51 27.55
C ARG A 86 -9.71 0.20 26.19
N LYS A 87 -8.87 -0.35 25.29
CA LYS A 87 -8.63 0.26 23.97
C LYS A 87 -9.82 -0.03 23.06
N ALA A 88 -10.50 1.02 22.65
CA ALA A 88 -11.53 0.95 21.62
C ALA A 88 -10.91 1.08 20.22
N TYR A 89 -11.40 0.25 19.32
CA TYR A 89 -11.15 0.28 17.89
C TYR A 89 -12.47 0.50 17.14
N TYR A 90 -12.36 0.94 15.90
CA TYR A 90 -13.48 1.14 14.99
C TYR A 90 -13.21 0.39 13.71
N LYS A 91 -14.23 -0.21 13.12
CA LYS A 91 -14.13 -0.79 11.79
C LYS A 91 -14.34 0.31 10.76
N VAL A 92 -13.44 0.42 9.79
CA VAL A 92 -13.50 1.47 8.77
C VAL A 92 -14.85 1.48 8.04
N SER A 93 -15.38 0.30 7.70
CA SER A 93 -16.71 0.19 7.05
C SER A 93 -17.84 0.81 7.87
N ASP A 94 -17.80 0.67 9.19
CA ASP A 94 -18.91 1.12 10.04
C ASP A 94 -18.82 2.62 10.30
N VAL A 95 -17.60 3.16 10.34
CA VAL A 95 -17.36 4.61 10.29
C VAL A 95 -17.92 5.20 9.00
N LEU A 96 -17.59 4.61 7.85
CA LEU A 96 -18.07 5.09 6.55
C LEU A 96 -19.60 5.03 6.44
N LYS A 97 -20.21 3.91 6.85
CA LYS A 97 -21.67 3.77 6.92
C LYS A 97 -22.31 4.79 7.86
N PHE A 98 -21.70 5.03 9.03
CA PHE A 98 -22.17 6.06 9.96
C PHE A 98 -22.09 7.48 9.35
N LEU A 99 -21.09 7.74 8.51
CA LEU A 99 -20.96 9.00 7.77
C LEU A 99 -21.93 9.12 6.58
N GLY A 100 -22.76 8.10 6.32
CA GLY A 100 -23.71 8.08 5.22
C GLY A 100 -23.10 7.69 3.88
N VAL A 101 -21.91 7.09 3.88
CA VAL A 101 -21.37 6.44 2.68
C VAL A 101 -22.10 5.11 2.49
N ASP A 102 -22.86 5.02 1.42
CA ASP A 102 -23.53 3.79 1.01
C ASP A 102 -22.58 2.95 0.14
N ASP A 103 -22.30 1.72 0.57
CA ASP A 103 -21.44 0.78 -0.16
C ASP A 103 -22.18 0.08 -1.32
N GLY A 104 -23.49 0.34 -1.48
CA GLY A 104 -24.31 -0.18 -2.57
C GLY A 104 -24.45 -1.72 -2.57
N LYS A 105 -24.19 -2.36 -1.43
CA LYS A 105 -24.25 -3.80 -1.22
C LYS A 105 -25.29 -4.09 -0.13
N ASP A 106 -26.55 -4.15 -0.55
CA ASP A 106 -27.62 -4.84 0.17
C ASP A 106 -27.75 -6.29 -0.33
#